data_AF-F2UT14-F1
#
_entry.id   AF-F2UT14-F1
#
_cell.length_a   1.000
_cell.length_b   1.000
_cell.length_c   1.000
_cell.angle_alpha   90.00
_cell.angle_beta   90.00
_cell.angle_gamma   90.00
#
_symmetry.space_group_name_H-M   'P 1'
#
loop_
_entity.id
_entity.type
_entity.pdbx_description
1 polymer ?
#
loop_
_entity_poly.entity_id
_entity_poly.type
_entity_poly.pdbx_seq_one_letter_code
_entity_poly.pdbx_strand_id
1 'polypeptide(L)'
;MDQENIPDGFPPTTSAVPQLTNSQLPAGFVTPEFDIAALTVDELREEMSQRGLLGTGSKAELCDRLSKAILNGETPPHRLTAPIEKKKRPHTRKEPRREDFATEEEFQSVWTRWRQARNNNNKSVKKSRENQRKRRQEHEELCRRREEENAKMEDELQQIKSQIQLLVKAVAQPDALSQDQVTNLQQILMRKHAEFNAAKRAKEGDGVDSIDGAVDGAVDGLGDATGDGDASARASAQQP
;
A
#
# COMPACT_ATOMS: atom_id res chain seq x y z
N MET A 1 39.70 -49.61 29.46
CA MET A 1 39.49 -48.23 29.98
C MET A 1 40.27 -47.36 29.02
N ASP A 2 39.65 -47.06 27.90
CA ASP A 2 40.31 -46.50 26.73
C ASP A 2 39.76 -45.10 26.56
N GLN A 3 40.57 -44.12 26.98
CA GLN A 3 40.26 -42.70 26.83
C GLN A 3 40.54 -42.31 25.38
N GLU A 4 39.47 -42.09 24.62
CA GLU A 4 39.56 -41.50 23.28
C GLU A 4 40.05 -40.05 23.39
N ASN A 5 41.20 -39.82 22.77
CA ASN A 5 41.88 -38.54 22.67
C ASN A 5 41.18 -37.70 21.60
N ILE A 6 40.28 -36.80 22.02
CA ILE A 6 39.61 -35.84 21.13
C ILE A 6 40.58 -34.68 20.87
N PRO A 7 41.01 -34.44 19.62
CA PRO A 7 41.90 -33.33 19.32
C PRO A 7 41.15 -32.00 19.46
N ASP A 8 41.48 -31.26 20.52
CA ASP A 8 41.13 -29.85 20.72
C ASP A 8 41.79 -29.01 19.63
N GLY A 9 40.98 -28.55 18.65
CA GLY A 9 41.54 -27.78 17.55
C GLY A 9 40.57 -27.34 16.47
N PHE A 10 39.35 -26.94 16.81
CA PHE A 10 38.61 -26.05 15.90
C PHE A 10 39.06 -24.61 16.19
N PRO A 11 39.74 -23.94 15.25
CA PRO A 11 40.08 -22.53 15.42
C PRO A 11 38.77 -21.75 15.61
N PRO A 12 38.77 -20.69 16.45
CA PRO A 12 37.62 -19.82 16.56
C PRO A 12 37.32 -19.32 15.15
N THR A 13 36.18 -19.74 14.59
CA THR A 13 35.64 -19.16 13.38
C THR A 13 35.30 -17.72 13.74
N THR A 14 36.28 -16.83 13.55
CA THR A 14 36.07 -15.39 13.48
C THR A 14 35.10 -15.20 12.33
N SER A 15 33.81 -15.18 12.66
CA SER A 15 32.72 -14.89 11.75
C SER A 15 33.00 -13.50 11.19
N ALA A 16 33.71 -13.44 10.07
CA ALA A 16 34.01 -12.25 9.29
C ALA A 16 32.75 -11.85 8.50
N VAL A 17 31.60 -11.89 9.15
CA VAL A 17 30.39 -11.25 8.64
C VAL A 17 30.56 -9.78 9.01
N PRO A 18 30.85 -8.89 8.04
CA PRO A 18 30.96 -7.47 8.33
C PRO A 18 29.66 -7.03 9.00
N GLN A 19 29.77 -6.42 10.17
CA GLN A 19 28.63 -5.78 10.82
C GLN A 19 28.23 -4.59 9.95
N LEU A 20 27.29 -4.82 9.04
CA LEU A 20 26.67 -3.78 8.23
C LEU A 20 25.94 -2.85 9.18
N THR A 21 26.44 -1.62 9.32
CA THR A 21 25.75 -0.58 10.06
C THR A 21 24.55 -0.11 9.24
N ASN A 22 23.44 0.28 9.87
CA ASN A 22 22.19 0.68 9.19
C ASN A 22 22.37 1.73 8.08
N SER A 23 23.46 2.51 8.11
CA SER A 23 23.84 3.48 7.08
C SER A 23 24.33 2.87 5.74
N GLN A 24 24.62 1.57 5.68
CA GLN A 24 25.14 0.88 4.49
C GLN A 24 24.08 0.04 3.78
N LEU A 25 22.87 -0.04 4.33
CA LEU A 25 21.75 -0.68 3.63
C LEU A 25 21.21 0.28 2.56
N PRO A 26 20.91 -0.22 1.34
CA PRO A 26 20.30 0.59 0.30
C PRO A 26 18.98 1.17 0.82
N ALA A 27 18.63 2.39 0.38
CA ALA A 27 17.49 3.17 0.86
C ALA A 27 16.08 2.51 0.70
N GLY A 28 16.00 1.24 0.32
CA GLY A 28 14.78 0.43 0.29
C GLY A 28 14.75 -0.73 1.29
N PHE A 29 15.76 -0.91 2.14
CA PHE A 29 15.79 -1.92 3.22
C PHE A 29 15.49 -1.33 4.61
N VAL A 30 14.83 -0.18 4.64
CA VAL A 30 14.20 0.35 5.85
C VAL A 30 13.15 -0.68 6.26
N THR A 31 13.31 -1.24 7.47
CA THR A 31 12.32 -2.08 8.14
C THR A 31 10.91 -1.58 7.84
N PRO A 32 9.92 -2.46 7.58
CA PRO A 32 8.61 -2.12 7.04
C PRO A 32 8.15 -0.80 7.64
N GLU A 33 8.26 0.23 6.80
CA GLU A 33 8.01 1.61 7.12
C GLU A 33 6.62 1.63 7.72
N PHE A 34 6.54 1.85 9.04
CA PHE A 34 5.25 2.03 9.68
C PHE A 34 4.62 3.21 8.98
N ASP A 35 3.55 2.96 8.20
CA ASP A 35 2.86 4.01 7.49
C ASP A 35 2.18 4.91 8.53
N ILE A 36 2.88 5.96 8.96
CA ILE A 36 2.40 6.94 9.93
C ILE A 36 1.10 7.58 9.39
N ALA A 37 0.93 7.65 8.06
CA ALA A 37 -0.29 8.14 7.45
C ALA A 37 -1.47 7.18 7.61
N ALA A 38 -1.23 5.88 7.83
CA ALA A 38 -2.28 4.90 8.11
C ALA A 38 -2.86 5.01 9.54
N LEU A 39 -2.16 5.66 10.47
CA LEU A 39 -2.65 5.88 11.83
C LEU A 39 -3.83 6.86 11.85
N THR A 40 -4.75 6.65 12.78
CA THR A 40 -5.83 7.59 13.06
C THR A 40 -5.32 8.81 13.83
N VAL A 41 -6.05 9.93 13.79
CA VAL A 41 -5.65 11.16 14.50
C VAL A 41 -5.51 10.91 16.01
N ASP A 42 -6.38 10.08 16.59
CA ASP A 42 -6.33 9.74 18.01
C ASP A 42 -5.06 8.94 18.35
N GLU A 43 -4.72 7.95 17.52
CA GLU A 43 -3.48 7.16 17.66
C GLU A 43 -2.24 8.04 17.51
N LEU A 44 -2.22 8.96 16.55
CA LEU A 44 -1.13 9.93 16.38
C LEU A 44 -0.97 10.83 17.61
N ARG A 45 -2.07 11.34 18.17
CA ARG A 45 -2.02 12.20 19.36
C ARG A 45 -1.57 11.44 20.60
N GLU A 46 -2.01 10.20 20.75
CA GLU A 46 -1.59 9.34 21.85
C GLU A 46 -0.09 9.04 21.76
N GLU A 47 0.42 8.69 20.58
CA GLU A 47 1.84 8.51 20.32
C GLU A 47 2.66 9.77 20.62
N MET A 48 2.18 10.92 20.17
CA MET A 48 2.83 12.19 20.48
C MET A 48 2.81 12.50 21.97
N SER A 49 1.69 12.26 22.66
CA SER A 49 1.58 12.45 24.11
C SER A 49 2.52 11.52 24.89
N GLN A 50 2.64 10.26 24.49
CA GLN A 50 3.57 9.31 25.09
C GLN A 50 5.04 9.72 24.89
N ARG A 51 5.33 10.39 23.76
CA ARG A 51 6.64 10.92 23.40
C ARG A 51 6.90 12.34 23.93
N GLY A 52 5.94 12.94 24.65
CA GLY A 52 6.05 14.31 25.15
C GLY A 52 6.01 15.39 24.04
N LEU A 53 5.55 15.05 22.83
CA LEU A 53 5.35 15.97 21.73
C LEU A 53 3.96 16.62 21.80
N LEU A 54 3.83 17.81 21.21
CA LEU A 54 2.53 18.50 21.13
C LEU A 54 1.56 17.71 20.25
N GLY A 55 0.41 17.30 20.80
CA GLY A 55 -0.66 16.57 20.10
C GLY A 55 -1.72 17.46 19.42
N THR A 56 -1.41 18.73 19.14
CA THR A 56 -2.32 19.65 18.45
C THR A 56 -1.95 19.79 16.97
N GLY A 57 -2.96 20.00 16.12
CA GLY A 57 -2.78 20.20 14.68
C GLY A 57 -3.68 19.33 13.81
N SER A 58 -3.55 19.54 12.50
CA SER A 58 -4.14 18.69 11.46
C SER A 58 -3.46 17.32 11.41
N LYS A 59 -4.10 16.30 10.82
CA LYS A 59 -3.51 14.96 10.69
C LYS A 59 -2.13 15.00 10.03
N ALA A 60 -1.98 15.78 8.96
CA ALA A 60 -0.71 15.93 8.24
C ALA A 60 0.39 16.51 9.13
N GLU A 61 0.08 17.56 9.91
CA GLU A 61 1.04 18.17 10.84
C GLU A 61 1.49 17.21 11.94
N LEU A 62 0.58 16.37 12.44
CA LEU A 62 0.90 15.34 13.43
C LEU A 62 1.82 14.27 12.81
N CYS A 63 1.51 13.80 11.59
CA CYS A 63 2.36 12.87 10.86
C CYS A 63 3.76 13.44 10.64
N ASP A 64 3.88 14.66 10.11
CA ASP A 64 5.15 15.32 9.84
C ASP A 64 5.99 15.49 11.11
N ARG A 65 5.35 15.88 12.22
CA ARG A 65 6.03 16.08 13.51
C ARG A 65 6.52 14.75 14.08
N LEU A 66 5.71 13.69 13.99
CA LEU A 66 6.10 12.36 14.44
C LEU A 66 7.21 11.76 13.57
N SER A 67 7.13 11.91 12.24
CA SER A 67 8.16 11.49 11.29
C SER A 67 9.50 12.18 11.57
N LYS A 68 9.48 13.50 11.81
CA LYS A 68 10.68 14.27 12.18
C LYS A 68 11.29 13.80 13.50
N ALA A 69 10.46 13.57 14.53
CA ALA A 69 10.95 13.09 15.83
C ALA A 69 11.57 11.69 15.76
N ILE A 70 11.05 10.82 14.88
CA ILE A 70 11.64 9.50 14.61
C ILE A 70 12.98 9.64 13.87
N LEU A 71 13.02 10.49 12.83
CA LEU A 71 14.23 10.73 12.04
C LEU A 71 15.38 11.31 12.87
N ASN A 72 15.05 12.20 13.82
CA ASN A 72 16.02 12.81 14.73
C ASN A 72 16.54 11.84 15.81
N GLY A 73 15.98 10.62 15.92
CA GLY A 73 16.34 9.66 16.95
C GLY A 73 15.96 10.10 18.37
N GLU A 74 15.14 11.15 18.51
CA GLU A 74 14.69 11.67 19.81
C GLU A 74 13.84 10.66 20.58
N THR A 75 13.27 9.66 19.88
CA THR A 75 12.47 8.61 20.51
C THR A 75 12.74 7.23 19.91
N PRO A 76 12.82 6.17 20.73
CA PRO A 76 12.97 4.81 20.24
C PRO A 76 11.78 4.43 19.35
N PRO A 77 12.00 3.77 18.19
CA PRO A 77 10.93 3.37 17.27
C PRO A 77 9.98 2.28 17.84
N HIS A 78 10.24 1.76 19.05
CA HIS A 78 9.71 0.46 19.48
C HIS A 78 8.24 0.47 19.99
N ARG A 79 7.54 1.58 20.18
CA ARG A 79 6.11 1.46 20.52
C ARG A 79 5.24 2.37 19.68
N LEU A 80 4.87 1.83 18.51
CA LEU A 80 3.66 2.15 17.75
C LEU A 80 2.66 0.97 17.75
N THR A 81 2.96 -0.10 18.49
CA THR A 81 2.24 -1.40 18.43
C THR A 81 1.82 -1.96 19.79
N ALA A 82 2.05 -1.24 20.89
CA ALA A 82 1.48 -1.67 22.16
C ALA A 82 -0.06 -1.64 21.99
N PRO A 83 -0.78 -2.76 22.21
CA PRO A 83 -2.21 -2.80 22.01
C PRO A 83 -2.85 -1.72 22.88
N ILE A 84 -3.38 -0.67 22.25
CA ILE A 84 -4.13 0.37 22.95
C ILE A 84 -5.24 -0.36 23.70
N GLU A 85 -5.21 -0.27 25.03
CA GLU A 85 -6.24 -0.87 25.88
C GLU A 85 -7.55 -0.14 25.60
N LYS A 86 -8.28 -0.64 24.60
CA LYS A 86 -9.60 -0.13 24.25
C LYS A 86 -10.46 -0.26 25.49
N LYS A 87 -10.68 0.85 26.20
CA LYS A 87 -11.55 0.94 27.38
C LYS A 87 -12.80 0.15 27.06
N LYS A 88 -12.99 -0.97 27.78
CA LYS A 88 -14.12 -1.87 27.55
C LYS A 88 -15.37 -1.01 27.68
N ARG A 89 -16.11 -0.85 26.57
CA ARG A 89 -17.38 -0.11 26.58
C ARG A 89 -18.22 -0.68 27.73
N PRO A 90 -18.80 0.17 28.60
CA PRO A 90 -19.54 -0.29 29.77
C PRO A 90 -20.52 -1.37 29.33
N HIS A 91 -20.61 -2.43 30.13
CA HIS A 91 -21.28 -3.69 29.83
C HIS A 91 -22.81 -3.51 29.70
N THR A 92 -23.28 -2.78 28.69
CA THR A 92 -24.71 -2.57 28.37
C THR A 92 -25.26 -3.70 27.49
N ARG A 93 -24.68 -4.90 27.60
CA ARG A 93 -25.07 -6.09 26.83
C ARG A 93 -26.11 -6.99 27.53
N LYS A 94 -26.38 -6.78 28.82
CA LYS A 94 -27.34 -7.62 29.53
C LYS A 94 -28.75 -7.29 29.05
N GLU A 95 -29.53 -8.33 28.77
CA GLU A 95 -30.94 -8.21 28.43
C GLU A 95 -31.69 -7.51 29.58
N PRO A 96 -32.39 -6.40 29.33
CA PRO A 96 -33.19 -5.74 30.37
C PRO A 96 -34.20 -6.74 30.94
N ARG A 97 -34.23 -6.93 32.26
CA ARG A 97 -35.24 -7.75 32.93
C ARG A 97 -36.36 -6.86 33.41
N ARG A 98 -37.58 -7.43 33.51
CA ARG A 98 -38.75 -6.65 33.90
C ARG A 98 -38.66 -6.09 35.33
N GLU A 99 -38.03 -6.85 36.22
CA GLU A 99 -37.84 -6.54 37.64
C GLU A 99 -36.92 -5.34 37.89
N ASP A 100 -36.08 -4.96 36.93
CA ASP A 100 -35.10 -3.88 37.08
C ASP A 100 -35.75 -2.48 36.93
N PHE A 101 -37.05 -2.39 36.64
CA PHE A 101 -37.74 -1.13 36.29
C PHE A 101 -39.02 -0.93 37.12
N ALA A 102 -39.22 0.31 37.58
CA ALA A 102 -40.37 0.68 38.41
C ALA A 102 -41.68 0.67 37.61
N THR A 103 -41.65 1.03 36.33
CA THR A 103 -42.84 1.11 35.46
C THR A 103 -42.72 0.23 34.22
N GLU A 104 -43.85 -0.16 33.63
CA GLU A 104 -43.89 -0.96 32.39
C GLU A 104 -43.38 -0.16 31.18
N GLU A 105 -43.74 1.12 31.12
CA GLU A 105 -43.36 2.01 30.02
C GLU A 105 -41.83 2.18 29.94
N GLU A 106 -41.16 2.34 31.09
CA GLU A 106 -39.70 2.39 31.16
C GLU A 106 -39.07 1.09 30.64
N PHE A 107 -39.55 -0.06 31.11
CA PHE A 107 -39.08 -1.36 30.64
C PHE A 107 -39.22 -1.51 29.11
N GLN A 108 -40.40 -1.20 28.56
CA GLN A 108 -40.65 -1.30 27.11
C GLN A 108 -39.74 -0.37 26.29
N SER A 109 -39.51 0.85 26.78
CA SER A 109 -38.63 1.82 26.11
C SER A 109 -37.16 1.33 26.07
N VAL A 110 -36.66 0.81 27.20
CA VAL A 110 -35.30 0.30 27.33
C VAL A 110 -35.13 -0.99 26.53
N TRP A 111 -36.12 -1.89 26.55
CA TRP A 111 -36.13 -3.12 25.77
C TRP A 111 -36.12 -2.85 24.26
N THR A 112 -36.91 -1.88 23.79
CA THR A 112 -36.95 -1.47 22.39
C THR A 112 -35.59 -0.92 21.95
N ARG A 113 -34.99 -0.01 22.74
CA ARG A 113 -33.64 0.52 22.49
C ARG A 113 -32.60 -0.60 22.45
N TRP A 114 -32.66 -1.54 23.39
CA TRP A 114 -31.75 -2.68 23.45
C TRP A 114 -31.87 -3.57 22.19
N ARG A 115 -33.09 -3.88 21.75
CA ARG A 115 -33.31 -4.67 20.52
C ARG A 115 -32.80 -3.91 19.28
N GLN A 116 -33.07 -2.62 19.18
CA GLN A 116 -32.58 -1.79 18.08
C GLN A 116 -31.04 -1.77 18.06
N ALA A 117 -30.40 -1.59 19.21
CA ALA A 117 -28.95 -1.64 19.34
C ALA A 117 -28.39 -3.02 18.92
N ARG A 118 -29.03 -4.12 19.32
CA ARG A 118 -28.64 -5.48 18.91
C ARG A 118 -28.79 -5.70 17.41
N ASN A 119 -29.89 -5.25 16.82
CA ASN A 119 -30.12 -5.31 15.38
C ASN A 119 -29.08 -4.49 14.60
N ASN A 120 -28.78 -3.27 15.05
CA ASN A 120 -27.75 -2.42 14.47
C ASN A 120 -26.36 -3.06 14.59
N ASN A 121 -26.04 -3.67 15.73
CA ASN A 121 -24.80 -4.40 15.91
C ASN A 121 -24.71 -5.60 14.95
N ASN A 122 -25.77 -6.40 14.83
CA ASN A 122 -25.81 -7.53 13.89
C ASN A 122 -25.62 -7.06 12.43
N LYS A 123 -26.29 -5.98 12.02
CA LYS A 123 -26.11 -5.37 10.69
C LYS A 123 -24.67 -4.89 10.49
N SER A 124 -24.10 -4.22 11.47
CA SER A 124 -22.71 -3.74 11.44
C SER A 124 -21.71 -4.89 11.35
N VAL A 125 -21.89 -5.96 12.13
CA VAL A 125 -21.05 -7.17 12.06
C VAL A 125 -21.16 -7.84 10.70
N LYS A 126 -22.37 -7.95 10.13
CA LYS A 126 -22.58 -8.49 8.79
C LYS A 126 -21.83 -7.66 7.73
N LYS A 127 -22.02 -6.33 7.73
CA LYS A 127 -21.33 -5.40 6.82
C LYS A 127 -19.80 -5.45 6.99
N SER A 128 -19.32 -5.57 8.23
CA SER A 128 -17.90 -5.69 8.53
C SER A 128 -17.29 -6.97 7.94
N ARG A 129 -17.97 -8.11 8.09
CA ARG A 129 -17.56 -9.39 7.49
C ARG A 129 -17.56 -9.33 5.96
N GLU A 130 -18.56 -8.68 5.38
CA GLU A 130 -18.66 -8.47 3.94
C GLU A 130 -17.51 -7.59 3.41
N ASN A 131 -17.25 -6.45 4.04
CA ASN A 131 -16.11 -5.59 3.71
C ASN A 131 -14.76 -6.31 3.90
N GLN A 132 -14.63 -7.17 4.91
CA GLN A 132 -13.42 -7.97 5.10
C GLN A 132 -13.22 -8.98 3.97
N ARG A 133 -14.30 -9.63 3.49
CA ARG A 133 -14.24 -10.52 2.32
C ARG A 133 -13.89 -9.75 1.05
N LYS A 134 -14.50 -8.59 0.82
CA LYS A 134 -14.20 -7.73 -0.33
C LYS A 134 -12.74 -7.30 -0.37
N ARG A 135 -12.19 -6.81 0.75
CA ARG A 135 -10.76 -6.44 0.84
C ARG A 135 -9.82 -7.61 0.57
N ARG A 136 -10.19 -8.82 1.00
CA ARG A 136 -9.42 -10.03 0.68
C ARG A 136 -9.43 -10.32 -0.82
N GLN A 137 -10.59 -10.20 -1.47
CA GLN A 137 -10.72 -10.40 -2.92
C GLN A 137 -9.91 -9.37 -3.71
N GLU A 138 -10.03 -8.08 -3.36
CA GLU A 138 -9.24 -7.00 -4.00
C GLU A 138 -7.74 -7.23 -3.85
N HIS A 139 -7.29 -7.69 -2.69
CA HIS A 139 -5.89 -8.02 -2.46
C HIS A 139 -5.43 -9.23 -3.30
N GLU A 140 -6.26 -10.28 -3.39
CA GLU A 140 -5.98 -11.46 -4.21
C GLU A 140 -5.89 -11.11 -5.70
N GLU A 141 -6.78 -10.27 -6.20
CA GLU A 141 -6.75 -9.77 -7.58
C GLU A 141 -5.49 -8.93 -7.86
N LEU A 142 -5.08 -8.08 -6.91
CA LEU A 142 -3.86 -7.30 -7.02
C LEU A 142 -2.61 -8.20 -7.07
N CYS A 143 -2.54 -9.23 -6.23
CA CYS A 143 -1.47 -10.22 -6.26
C CYS A 143 -1.43 -10.94 -7.61
N ARG A 144 -2.58 -11.40 -8.11
CA ARG A 144 -2.68 -12.07 -9.41
C ARG A 144 -2.19 -11.18 -10.55
N ARG A 145 -2.60 -9.90 -10.58
CA ARG A 145 -2.13 -8.95 -11.60
C ARG A 145 -0.62 -8.78 -11.58
N ARG A 146 -0.02 -8.66 -10.39
CA ARG A 146 1.45 -8.55 -10.24
C ARG A 146 2.18 -9.81 -10.69
N GLU A 147 1.61 -10.99 -10.41
CA GLU A 147 2.16 -12.26 -10.89
C GLU A 147 2.11 -12.34 -12.43
N GLU A 148 1.01 -11.92 -13.05
CA GLU A 148 0.87 -11.84 -14.51
C GLU A 148 1.86 -10.84 -15.15
N GLU A 149 2.01 -9.65 -14.56
CA GLU A 149 2.99 -8.64 -15.00
C GLU A 149 4.42 -9.15 -14.87
N ASN A 150 4.76 -9.80 -13.74
CA ASN A 150 6.07 -10.38 -13.52
C ASN A 150 6.36 -11.52 -14.50
N ALA A 151 5.39 -12.40 -14.75
CA ALA A 151 5.53 -13.48 -15.73
C ALA A 151 5.81 -12.93 -17.13
N LYS A 152 5.09 -11.86 -17.53
CA LYS A 152 5.34 -11.18 -18.81
C LYS A 152 6.75 -10.59 -18.89
N MET A 153 7.20 -9.93 -17.82
CA MET A 153 8.56 -9.37 -17.78
C MET A 153 9.62 -10.47 -17.82
N GLU A 154 9.38 -11.62 -17.18
CA GLU A 154 10.29 -12.77 -17.22
C GLU A 154 10.41 -13.35 -18.64
N ASP A 155 9.29 -13.47 -19.36
CA ASP A 155 9.27 -13.88 -20.76
C ASP A 155 10.06 -12.91 -21.65
N GLU A 156 9.87 -11.59 -21.46
CA GLU A 156 10.61 -10.55 -22.18
C GLU A 156 12.12 -10.60 -21.88
N LEU A 157 12.51 -10.77 -20.62
CA LEU A 157 13.90 -10.92 -20.22
C LEU A 157 14.53 -12.17 -20.84
N GLN A 158 13.82 -13.29 -20.84
CA GLN A 158 14.28 -14.53 -21.46
C GLN A 158 14.47 -14.35 -22.97
N GLN A 159 13.54 -13.66 -23.63
CA GLN A 159 13.66 -13.32 -25.05
C GLN A 159 14.90 -12.46 -25.30
N ILE A 160 15.08 -11.35 -24.57
CA ILE A 160 16.25 -10.47 -24.71
C ILE A 160 17.55 -11.24 -24.47
N LYS A 161 17.61 -12.08 -23.44
CA LYS A 161 18.78 -12.92 -23.14
C LYS A 161 19.12 -13.83 -24.31
N SER A 162 18.13 -14.50 -24.92
CA SER A 162 18.35 -15.34 -26.09
C SER A 162 18.85 -14.53 -27.30
N GLN A 163 18.35 -13.31 -27.50
CA GLN A 163 18.79 -12.42 -28.57
C GLN A 163 20.24 -11.96 -28.36
N ILE A 164 20.61 -11.57 -27.14
CA ILE A 164 21.98 -11.20 -26.79
C ILE A 164 22.92 -12.37 -27.03
N GLN A 165 22.55 -13.59 -26.59
CA GLN A 165 23.36 -14.79 -26.83
C GLN A 165 23.57 -15.05 -28.33
N LEU A 166 22.52 -14.87 -29.14
CA LEU A 166 22.60 -15.01 -30.59
C LEU A 166 23.52 -13.96 -31.22
N LEU A 167 23.41 -12.69 -30.83
CA LEU A 167 24.27 -11.60 -31.29
C LEU A 167 25.74 -11.82 -30.91
N VAL A 168 25.99 -12.24 -29.67
CA VAL A 168 27.35 -12.59 -29.19
C VAL A 168 27.93 -13.72 -30.04
N LYS A 169 27.13 -14.76 -30.33
CA LYS A 169 27.57 -15.86 -31.21
C LYS A 169 27.87 -15.36 -32.63
N ALA A 170 27.03 -14.49 -33.19
CA ALA A 170 27.22 -13.92 -34.53
C ALA A 170 28.53 -13.12 -34.65
N VAL A 171 28.88 -12.36 -33.61
CA VAL A 171 30.13 -11.58 -33.57
C VAL A 171 31.34 -12.49 -33.34
N ALA A 172 31.23 -13.48 -32.45
CA ALA A 172 32.37 -14.33 -32.09
C ALA A 172 32.68 -15.42 -33.14
N GLN A 173 31.66 -15.99 -33.77
CA GLN A 173 31.77 -17.17 -34.64
C GLN A 173 30.74 -17.10 -35.80
N PRO A 174 30.92 -16.20 -36.78
CA PRO A 174 29.95 -15.98 -37.86
C PRO A 174 29.71 -17.24 -38.70
N ASP A 175 30.76 -18.01 -38.99
CA ASP A 175 30.67 -19.23 -39.82
C ASP A 175 29.94 -20.39 -39.12
N ALA A 176 29.73 -20.30 -37.80
CA ALA A 176 29.07 -21.33 -37.00
C ALA A 176 27.56 -21.08 -36.78
N LEU A 177 26.97 -20.10 -37.46
CA LEU A 177 25.54 -19.81 -37.38
C LEU A 177 24.73 -20.73 -38.30
N SER A 178 23.63 -21.28 -37.80
CA SER A 178 22.67 -21.99 -38.65
C SER A 178 21.87 -21.01 -39.49
N GLN A 179 21.29 -21.48 -40.60
CA GLN A 179 20.43 -20.65 -41.44
C GLN A 179 19.25 -20.04 -40.66
N ASP A 180 18.65 -20.80 -39.74
CA ASP A 180 17.56 -20.31 -38.87
C ASP A 180 18.03 -19.23 -37.90
N GLN A 181 19.28 -19.31 -37.42
CA GLN A 181 19.89 -18.29 -36.58
C GLN A 181 20.12 -17.00 -37.37
N VAL A 182 20.55 -17.11 -38.64
CA VAL A 182 20.73 -15.96 -39.54
C VAL A 182 19.39 -15.29 -39.85
N THR A 183 18.33 -16.05 -40.16
CA THR A 183 17.01 -15.48 -40.43
C THR A 183 16.41 -14.81 -39.19
N ASN A 184 16.57 -15.41 -38.01
CA ASN A 184 16.16 -14.80 -36.74
C ASN A 184 16.92 -13.49 -36.47
N LEU A 185 18.24 -13.48 -36.67
CA LEU A 185 19.06 -12.28 -36.52
C LEU A 185 18.64 -11.15 -37.47
N GLN A 186 18.34 -11.49 -38.73
CA GLN A 186 17.77 -10.53 -39.70
C GLN A 186 16.43 -9.96 -39.22
N GLN A 187 15.52 -10.80 -38.72
CA GLN A 187 14.24 -10.34 -38.18
C GLN A 187 14.41 -9.40 -36.97
N ILE A 188 15.31 -9.73 -36.04
CA ILE A 188 15.62 -8.89 -34.88
C ILE A 188 16.12 -7.51 -35.33
N LEU A 189 17.07 -7.47 -36.27
CA LEU A 189 17.62 -6.23 -36.81
C LEU A 189 16.57 -5.39 -37.53
N MET A 190 15.71 -6.01 -38.36
CA MET A 190 14.62 -5.32 -39.04
C MET A 190 13.62 -4.72 -38.04
N ARG A 191 13.23 -5.48 -37.01
CA ARG A 191 12.33 -4.98 -35.94
C ARG A 191 12.95 -3.80 -35.20
N LYS A 192 14.21 -3.91 -34.77
CA LYS A 192 14.90 -2.83 -34.04
C LYS A 192 15.11 -1.58 -34.87
N HIS A 193 15.39 -1.73 -36.17
CA HIS A 193 15.46 -0.61 -37.09
C HIS A 193 14.10 0.10 -37.24
N ALA A 194 12.99 -0.66 -37.30
CA ALA A 194 11.64 -0.10 -37.33
C ALA A 194 11.30 0.64 -36.01
N GLU A 195 11.58 0.05 -34.85
CA GLU A 195 11.39 0.66 -33.52
C GLU A 195 12.19 1.98 -33.40
N PHE A 196 13.45 1.98 -33.81
CA PHE A 196 14.31 3.16 -33.81
C PHE A 196 13.74 4.28 -34.69
N ASN A 197 13.28 3.96 -35.90
CA ASN A 197 12.67 4.93 -36.81
C ASN A 197 11.34 5.48 -36.28
N ALA A 198 10.52 4.64 -35.63
CA ALA A 198 9.27 5.08 -34.99
C ALA A 198 9.56 6.03 -33.82
N ALA A 199 10.51 5.69 -32.95
CA ALA A 199 10.93 6.56 -31.85
C ALA A 199 11.52 7.89 -32.34
N LYS A 200 12.26 7.88 -33.46
CA LYS A 200 12.78 9.09 -34.11
C LYS A 200 11.64 10.01 -34.58
N ARG A 201 10.64 9.46 -35.28
CA ARG A 201 9.46 10.22 -35.74
C ARG A 201 8.66 10.82 -34.59
N ALA A 202 8.48 10.07 -33.49
CA ALA A 202 7.77 10.58 -32.31
C ALA A 202 8.47 11.81 -31.70
N LYS A 203 9.81 11.84 -31.71
CA LYS A 203 10.59 12.98 -31.21
C LYS A 203 10.57 14.18 -32.16
N GLU A 204 10.56 13.93 -33.47
CA GLU A 204 10.53 15.00 -34.49
C GLU A 204 9.12 15.59 -34.67
N GLY A 205 8.05 14.82 -34.40
CA GLY A 205 6.67 15.24 -34.54
C GLY A 205 6.10 16.09 -33.39
N ASP A 206 6.65 15.97 -32.19
CA ASP A 206 6.17 16.71 -30.99
C ASP A 206 6.72 18.15 -30.92
N GLY A 207 7.57 18.55 -31.88
CA GLY A 207 8.30 19.81 -31.85
C GLY A 207 7.86 20.89 -32.84
N VAL A 208 6.83 20.66 -33.67
CA VAL A 208 6.52 21.56 -34.81
C VAL A 208 5.12 22.23 -34.71
N ASP A 209 4.23 21.82 -33.80
CA ASP A 209 2.82 22.26 -33.78
C ASP A 209 2.45 23.32 -32.69
N SER A 210 3.39 24.09 -32.13
CA SER A 210 3.02 25.11 -31.11
C SER A 210 3.89 26.36 -31.05
N ILE A 211 4.08 27.07 -32.17
CA ILE A 211 4.57 28.46 -32.14
C ILE A 211 3.62 29.48 -32.79
N ASP A 212 2.66 29.08 -33.63
CA ASP A 212 1.73 30.03 -34.25
C ASP A 212 0.31 29.91 -33.68
N GLY A 213 0.00 30.78 -32.70
CA GLY A 213 -1.38 31.24 -32.50
C GLY A 213 -1.97 31.14 -31.10
N ALA A 214 -1.51 31.98 -30.17
CA ALA A 214 -2.34 32.42 -29.04
C ALA A 214 -1.90 33.82 -28.58
N VAL A 215 -2.13 34.80 -29.44
CA VAL A 215 -2.30 36.21 -29.04
C VAL A 215 -3.81 36.42 -28.89
N ASP A 216 -4.18 37.10 -27.81
CA ASP A 216 -5.50 37.65 -27.46
C ASP A 216 -6.60 36.70 -26.97
N GLY A 217 -7.00 36.91 -25.71
CA GLY A 217 -8.23 36.34 -25.17
C GLY A 217 -8.39 36.42 -23.65
N ALA A 218 -7.99 37.53 -23.02
CA ALA A 218 -8.41 37.85 -21.66
C ALA A 218 -9.93 38.10 -21.67
N VAL A 219 -10.72 37.22 -21.04
CA VAL A 219 -12.05 37.59 -20.54
C VAL A 219 -12.32 36.87 -19.23
N ASP A 220 -12.59 37.68 -18.22
CA ASP A 220 -13.02 37.33 -16.87
C ASP A 220 -14.15 36.29 -16.84
N GLY A 221 -14.04 35.36 -15.90
CA GLY A 221 -15.07 34.37 -15.61
C GLY A 221 -15.00 33.93 -14.15
N LEU A 222 -15.32 34.85 -13.25
CA LEU A 222 -15.65 34.57 -11.85
C LEU A 222 -16.89 33.64 -11.81
N GLY A 223 -16.62 32.34 -11.83
CA GLY A 223 -17.60 31.28 -11.66
C GLY A 223 -17.88 31.06 -10.18
N ASP A 224 -18.99 31.67 -9.77
CA ASP A 224 -19.65 31.70 -8.47
C ASP A 224 -19.78 30.34 -7.76
N ALA A 225 -19.82 30.46 -6.44
CA ALA A 225 -20.11 29.40 -5.50
C ALA A 225 -21.59 29.00 -5.58
N THR A 226 -21.87 27.73 -5.37
CA THR A 226 -22.92 27.17 -4.49
C THR A 226 -23.38 25.82 -5.05
N GLY A 227 -23.12 24.77 -4.27
CA GLY A 227 -23.54 23.40 -4.57
C GLY A 227 -23.97 22.70 -3.29
N ASP A 228 -24.85 23.35 -2.52
CA ASP A 228 -25.59 22.72 -1.42
C ASP A 228 -26.62 21.76 -2.01
N GLY A 229 -26.22 20.49 -2.16
CA GLY A 229 -27.11 19.38 -2.47
C GLY A 229 -27.65 18.75 -1.20
N ASP A 230 -28.60 19.40 -0.54
CA ASP A 230 -29.39 18.83 0.57
C ASP A 230 -30.40 17.80 0.01
N ALA A 231 -30.00 16.53 -0.01
CA ALA A 231 -30.85 15.41 -0.39
C ALA A 231 -31.63 14.90 0.83
N SER A 232 -32.67 15.65 1.23
CA SER A 232 -33.72 15.16 2.13
C SER A 232 -34.62 14.14 1.42
N ALA A 233 -34.27 12.86 1.53
CA ALA A 233 -35.14 11.76 1.13
C ALA A 233 -36.23 11.49 2.18
N ARG A 234 -37.42 12.05 1.94
CA ARG A 234 -38.69 11.67 2.58
C ARG A 234 -39.07 10.24 2.17
N ALA A 235 -38.96 9.29 3.08
CA ALA A 235 -39.57 7.97 2.94
C ALA A 235 -41.01 8.03 3.46
N SER A 236 -41.98 8.01 2.54
CA SER A 236 -43.40 7.82 2.84
C SER A 236 -43.63 6.44 3.42
N ALA A 237 -44.22 6.41 4.62
CA ALA A 237 -44.75 5.21 5.23
C ALA A 237 -46.09 4.84 4.56
N GLN A 238 -46.15 3.64 3.98
CA GLN A 238 -47.40 2.99 3.63
C GLN A 238 -47.74 2.04 4.79
N GLN A 239 -48.80 2.36 5.54
CA GLN A 239 -49.36 1.48 6.56
C GLN A 239 -50.16 0.34 5.90
N PRO A 240 -50.21 -0.86 6.51
CA PRO A 240 -51.17 -1.90 6.17
C PRO A 240 -52.58 -1.58 6.69
#